data_AF-A0A821IHI9-F1
#
_entry.id   AF-A0A821IHI9-F1
#
_cell.length_a   1.000
_cell.length_b   1.000
_cell.length_c   1.000
_cell.angle_alpha   90.00
_cell.angle_beta   90.00
_cell.angle_gamma   90.00
#
_symmetry.space_group_name_H-M   'P 1'
#
loop_
_entity.id
_entity.type
_entity.pdbx_description
1 polymer ?
#
loop_
_entity_poly.entity_id
_entity_poly.type
_entity_poly.pdbx_seq_one_letter_code
_entity_poly.pdbx_strand_id
1 'polypeptide(L)'
;IELPILLFKRIRSRKLRVKQLTREQKHLLHSSLPDSAESQYVKNLFRLTNINISINQLARLSQSIYTWRNDFRFSSRVLCIYASIFCLLFFLTLQAYVQIPSFLGALRIKLQQFINLLIIFIIQSDYNLQEIEDSSSDFPIPDLVRPYLIAIFTALIVIFIPITCFIKISRRVSSRNIDYAYENIHFGGYLISYVLWCYILVAFFVMIIGVMIDIIITYGMVRFIEAILKKIIPLLLFAIFQVYINKILAQYVFLQQGGDILSINHRRIMMIFLYFNFFLDAFLGLISSIIRVLTNMIGGIIYMCRLDCSSMGRKLETLEAGSSAYCGFIHMECAHRHPILLYFTSILLREHLYGTSTTRSSKARRKWYLAFFLLNNPTFIYRRKGFLTRLPMNEKMMLVIRRKKSQNSVC
;
A
#
# COMPACT_ATOMS: atom_id res chain seq x y z
N ILE A 1 3.15 -12.44 -24.74
CA ILE A 1 2.21 -11.30 -24.69
C ILE A 1 2.80 -10.14 -25.49
N GLU A 2 2.57 -10.14 -26.80
CA GLU A 2 2.84 -8.93 -27.59
C GLU A 2 1.88 -7.83 -27.13
N LEU A 3 2.33 -6.56 -27.13
CA LEU A 3 1.46 -5.42 -26.83
C LEU A 3 0.19 -5.50 -27.69
N PRO A 4 -1.00 -5.24 -27.13
CA PRO A 4 -2.25 -5.20 -27.90
C PRO A 4 -2.15 -4.27 -29.13
N ILE A 5 -1.34 -3.22 -29.02
CA ILE A 5 -1.01 -2.29 -30.10
C ILE A 5 -0.14 -2.91 -31.22
N LEU A 6 0.82 -3.77 -30.86
CA LEU A 6 1.67 -4.47 -31.84
C LEU A 6 0.90 -5.59 -32.53
N LEU A 7 0.06 -6.30 -31.77
CA LEU A 7 -0.91 -7.24 -32.32
C LEU A 7 -1.82 -6.53 -33.34
N PHE A 8 -2.33 -5.34 -33.02
CA PHE A 8 -3.13 -4.55 -33.96
C PHE A 8 -2.36 -4.14 -35.23
N LYS A 9 -1.11 -3.69 -35.11
CA LYS A 9 -0.27 -3.31 -36.26
C LYS A 9 -0.07 -4.52 -37.21
N ARG A 10 0.09 -5.71 -36.65
CA ARG A 10 0.22 -6.98 -37.39
C ARG A 10 -1.11 -7.48 -37.95
N ILE A 11 -2.24 -7.25 -37.26
CA ILE A 11 -3.59 -7.54 -37.75
C ILE A 11 -3.92 -6.68 -38.97
N ARG A 12 -3.58 -5.38 -38.93
CA ARG A 12 -3.84 -4.44 -40.04
C ARG A 12 -3.13 -4.81 -41.34
N SER A 13 -2.01 -5.53 -41.29
CA SER A 13 -1.22 -5.89 -42.47
C SER A 13 -1.60 -7.23 -43.11
N ARG A 14 -2.39 -8.08 -42.44
CA ARG A 14 -2.75 -9.43 -42.95
C ARG A 14 -4.27 -9.65 -42.96
N LYS A 15 -4.78 -10.17 -44.08
CA LYS A 15 -6.19 -10.59 -44.20
C LYS A 15 -6.40 -11.90 -43.42
N LEU A 16 -6.59 -11.78 -42.10
CA LEU A 16 -6.74 -12.92 -41.19
C LEU A 16 -8.08 -13.63 -41.41
N ARG A 17 -8.05 -14.96 -41.57
CA ARG A 17 -9.25 -15.83 -41.56
C ARG A 17 -9.44 -16.42 -40.16
N VAL A 18 -10.69 -16.63 -39.75
CA VAL A 18 -11.09 -17.14 -38.41
C VAL A 18 -10.37 -18.43 -38.00
N LYS A 19 -10.03 -19.30 -38.97
CA LYS A 19 -9.31 -20.56 -38.74
C LYS A 19 -7.81 -20.39 -38.38
N GLN A 20 -7.21 -19.21 -38.58
CA GLN A 20 -5.78 -18.95 -38.37
C GLN A 20 -5.49 -18.09 -37.13
N LEU A 21 -6.44 -17.93 -36.20
CA LEU A 21 -6.20 -17.13 -35.00
C LEU A 21 -5.21 -17.79 -34.05
N THR A 22 -4.23 -17.01 -33.59
CA THR A 22 -3.34 -17.40 -32.50
C THR A 22 -4.10 -17.51 -31.17
N ARG A 23 -3.56 -18.27 -30.21
CA ARG A 23 -4.16 -18.42 -28.86
C ARG A 23 -4.39 -17.05 -28.19
N GLU A 24 -3.43 -16.12 -28.31
CA GLU A 24 -3.55 -14.76 -27.76
C GLU A 24 -4.70 -13.98 -28.41
N GLN A 25 -4.91 -14.10 -29.73
CA GLN A 25 -6.02 -13.43 -30.43
C GLN A 25 -7.39 -13.98 -30.03
N LYS A 26 -7.49 -15.30 -29.80
CA LYS A 26 -8.72 -15.92 -29.27
C LYS A 26 -9.03 -15.41 -27.86
N HIS A 27 -8.01 -15.30 -27.00
CA HIS A 27 -8.16 -14.72 -25.67
C HIS A 27 -8.59 -13.25 -25.72
N LEU A 28 -7.99 -12.44 -26.60
CA LEU A 28 -8.42 -11.06 -26.80
C LEU A 28 -9.87 -10.95 -27.27
N LEU A 29 -10.33 -11.82 -28.18
CA LEU A 29 -11.74 -11.83 -28.59
C LEU A 29 -12.68 -12.09 -27.41
N HIS A 30 -12.29 -12.94 -26.46
CA HIS A 30 -13.08 -13.19 -25.25
C HIS A 30 -13.30 -11.91 -24.42
N SER A 31 -12.33 -11.01 -24.36
CA SER A 31 -12.48 -9.71 -23.67
C SER A 31 -13.59 -8.83 -24.24
N SER A 32 -14.06 -9.06 -25.47
CA SER A 32 -15.19 -8.32 -26.08
C SER A 32 -16.58 -8.88 -25.75
N LEU A 33 -16.68 -10.03 -25.07
CA LEU A 33 -17.96 -10.63 -24.70
C LEU A 33 -18.72 -9.74 -23.70
N PRO A 34 -20.06 -9.75 -23.72
CA PRO A 34 -20.85 -8.87 -22.85
C PRO A 34 -20.61 -9.09 -21.35
N ASP A 35 -20.28 -10.34 -20.97
CA ASP A 35 -20.05 -10.81 -19.61
C ASP A 35 -18.56 -10.77 -19.20
N SER A 36 -17.68 -10.29 -20.08
CA SER A 36 -16.27 -10.13 -19.72
C SER A 36 -16.11 -9.02 -18.68
N ALA A 37 -15.12 -9.18 -17.79
CA ALA A 37 -14.81 -8.16 -16.78
C ALA A 37 -14.41 -6.84 -17.44
N GLU A 38 -13.70 -6.89 -18.58
CA GLU A 38 -13.28 -5.70 -19.33
C GLU A 38 -14.48 -4.93 -19.92
N SER A 39 -15.48 -5.65 -20.43
CA SER A 39 -16.74 -5.08 -20.93
C SER A 39 -17.55 -4.43 -19.80
N GLN A 40 -17.71 -5.13 -18.68
CA GLN A 40 -18.40 -4.63 -17.49
C GLN A 40 -17.70 -3.38 -16.94
N TYR A 41 -16.36 -3.39 -16.88
CA TYR A 41 -15.56 -2.24 -16.46
C TYR A 41 -15.83 -1.01 -17.31
N VAL A 42 -15.84 -1.15 -18.64
CA VAL A 42 -16.11 -0.03 -19.56
C VAL A 42 -17.56 0.45 -19.44
N LYS A 43 -18.54 -0.46 -19.32
CA LYS A 43 -19.95 -0.09 -19.10
C LYS A 43 -20.12 0.71 -17.81
N ASN A 44 -19.50 0.26 -16.72
CA ASN A 44 -19.56 0.94 -15.44
C ASN A 44 -18.84 2.28 -15.48
N LEU A 45 -17.73 2.42 -16.23
CA LEU A 45 -17.06 3.70 -16.44
C LEU A 45 -17.99 4.74 -17.07
N PHE A 46 -18.79 4.35 -18.06
CA PHE A 46 -19.79 5.24 -18.69
C PHE A 46 -21.04 5.47 -17.83
N ARG A 47 -21.32 4.60 -16.84
CA ARG A 47 -22.44 4.74 -15.91
C ARG A 47 -22.11 5.60 -14.69
N LEU A 48 -20.86 5.55 -14.23
CA LEU A 48 -20.36 6.24 -13.03
C LEU A 48 -20.38 7.76 -13.12
N THR A 49 -20.47 8.34 -14.33
CA THR A 49 -20.61 9.80 -14.51
C THR A 49 -21.90 10.39 -13.92
N ASN A 50 -22.87 9.56 -13.52
CA ASN A 50 -24.17 10.02 -13.04
C ASN A 50 -24.41 9.88 -11.52
N ILE A 51 -23.40 9.45 -10.73
CA ILE A 51 -23.61 9.17 -9.30
C ILE A 51 -22.82 10.16 -8.43
N ASN A 52 -23.51 11.18 -7.90
CA ASN A 52 -23.02 12.01 -6.80
C ASN A 52 -23.11 11.20 -5.50
N ILE A 53 -21.99 10.61 -5.08
CA ILE A 53 -21.93 9.84 -3.82
C ILE A 53 -21.77 10.81 -2.65
N SER A 54 -22.82 10.97 -1.84
CA SER A 54 -22.75 11.60 -0.53
C SER A 54 -22.00 10.68 0.45
N ILE A 55 -20.75 11.03 0.79
CA ILE A 55 -19.89 10.17 1.60
C ILE A 55 -20.17 10.42 3.09
N ASN A 56 -20.89 9.48 3.73
CA ASN A 56 -21.00 9.42 5.19
C ASN A 56 -19.65 9.04 5.81
N GLN A 57 -19.31 9.62 6.99
CA GLN A 57 -18.01 9.42 7.65
C GLN A 57 -17.73 7.96 8.04
N LEU A 58 -18.77 7.17 8.41
CA LEU A 58 -18.64 5.73 8.71
C LEU A 58 -18.24 4.90 7.47
N ALA A 59 -18.64 5.33 6.27
CA ALA A 59 -18.28 4.64 5.03
C ALA A 59 -16.79 4.77 4.69
N ARG A 60 -16.05 5.71 5.31
CA ARG A 60 -14.60 5.85 5.09
C ARG A 60 -13.79 4.68 5.67
N LEU A 61 -14.26 4.12 6.78
CA LEU A 61 -13.62 2.95 7.38
C LEU A 61 -13.95 1.67 6.60
N SER A 62 -15.19 1.53 6.12
CA SER A 62 -15.57 0.40 5.26
C SER A 62 -14.93 0.47 3.86
N GLN A 63 -14.55 1.65 3.38
CA GLN A 63 -13.77 1.83 2.16
C GLN A 63 -12.33 1.29 2.26
N SER A 64 -11.81 1.09 3.49
CA SER A 64 -10.47 0.55 3.71
C SER A 64 -10.40 -0.96 3.47
N ILE A 65 -11.51 -1.66 3.67
CA ILE A 65 -11.63 -3.10 3.46
C ILE A 65 -11.97 -3.35 1.99
N TYR A 66 -11.26 -4.28 1.34
CA TYR A 66 -11.52 -4.61 -0.05
C TYR A 66 -12.94 -5.15 -0.24
N THR A 67 -13.79 -4.37 -0.91
CA THR A 67 -15.08 -4.85 -1.41
C THR A 67 -14.87 -5.57 -2.74
N TRP A 68 -15.40 -6.79 -2.86
CA TRP A 68 -15.33 -7.54 -4.10
C TRP A 68 -15.99 -6.76 -5.26
N ARG A 69 -15.28 -6.66 -6.40
CA ARG A 69 -15.77 -5.98 -7.61
C ARG A 69 -15.74 -6.94 -8.79
N ASN A 70 -16.88 -7.12 -9.45
CA ASN A 70 -17.01 -8.05 -10.58
C ASN A 70 -16.20 -7.57 -11.81
N ASP A 71 -16.06 -6.26 -11.94
CA ASP A 71 -15.42 -5.61 -13.09
C ASP A 71 -13.88 -5.61 -13.00
N PHE A 72 -13.33 -5.92 -11.83
CA PHE A 72 -11.89 -5.84 -11.57
C PHE A 72 -11.30 -7.23 -11.35
N ARG A 73 -10.25 -7.53 -12.11
CA ARG A 73 -9.49 -8.78 -11.98
C ARG A 73 -8.03 -8.45 -11.71
N PHE A 74 -7.47 -9.07 -10.68
CA PHE A 74 -6.04 -8.98 -10.43
C PHE A 74 -5.23 -9.70 -11.52
N SER A 75 -3.99 -9.26 -11.72
CA SER A 75 -3.06 -9.99 -12.58
C SER A 75 -2.80 -11.38 -11.99
N SER A 76 -2.69 -12.40 -12.85
CA SER A 76 -2.42 -13.78 -12.42
C SER A 76 -1.09 -13.87 -11.67
N ARG A 77 -0.10 -13.06 -12.08
CA ARG A 77 1.18 -12.95 -11.39
C ARG A 77 1.02 -12.55 -9.92
N VAL A 78 0.19 -11.54 -9.65
CA VAL A 78 -0.08 -11.04 -8.30
C VAL A 78 -0.75 -12.11 -7.45
N LEU A 79 -1.76 -12.78 -8.03
CA LEU A 79 -2.47 -13.85 -7.34
C LEU A 79 -1.54 -15.02 -7.00
N CYS A 80 -0.66 -15.42 -7.94
CA CYS A 80 0.36 -16.43 -7.68
C CYS A 80 1.31 -16.00 -6.56
N ILE A 81 1.81 -14.77 -6.56
CA ILE A 81 2.72 -14.28 -5.52
C ILE A 81 2.04 -14.29 -4.14
N TYR A 82 0.80 -13.78 -4.04
CA TYR A 82 0.08 -13.81 -2.77
C TYR A 82 -0.26 -15.23 -2.30
N ALA A 83 -0.59 -16.14 -3.21
CA ALA A 83 -0.79 -17.54 -2.88
C ALA A 83 0.52 -18.19 -2.36
N SER A 84 1.65 -17.90 -3.00
CA SER A 84 2.96 -18.35 -2.53
C SER A 84 3.31 -17.78 -1.15
N ILE A 85 3.01 -16.49 -0.90
CA ILE A 85 3.21 -15.87 0.41
C ILE A 85 2.34 -16.54 1.47
N PHE A 86 1.08 -16.80 1.17
CA PHE A 86 0.17 -17.49 2.09
C PHE A 86 0.67 -18.90 2.43
N CYS A 87 1.04 -19.71 1.42
CA CYS A 87 1.60 -21.04 1.64
C CYS A 87 2.91 -21.00 2.43
N LEU A 88 3.79 -20.04 2.13
CA LEU A 88 5.07 -19.87 2.82
C LEU A 88 4.86 -19.46 4.29
N LEU A 89 3.97 -18.50 4.56
CA LEU A 89 3.63 -18.10 5.93
C LEU A 89 2.99 -19.25 6.70
N PHE A 90 2.09 -20.01 6.08
CA PHE A 90 1.50 -21.20 6.68
C PHE A 90 2.57 -22.25 7.02
N PHE A 91 3.48 -22.55 6.09
CA PHE A 91 4.57 -23.49 6.34
C PHE A 91 5.50 -23.01 7.46
N LEU A 92 5.93 -21.74 7.43
CA LEU A 92 6.82 -21.16 8.44
C LEU A 92 6.16 -21.13 9.82
N THR A 93 4.88 -20.78 9.91
CA THR A 93 4.15 -20.75 11.19
C THR A 93 3.99 -22.14 11.78
N LEU A 94 3.69 -23.16 10.96
CA LEU A 94 3.66 -24.55 11.43
C LEU A 94 5.02 -25.03 11.92
N GLN A 95 6.08 -24.77 11.15
CA GLN A 95 7.43 -25.14 11.56
C GLN A 95 7.84 -24.43 12.86
N ALA A 96 7.54 -23.13 12.96
CA ALA A 96 7.79 -22.32 14.14
C ALA A 96 6.98 -22.80 15.36
N TYR A 97 5.75 -23.28 15.17
CA TYR A 97 4.92 -23.83 16.24
C TYR A 97 5.42 -25.20 16.74
N VAL A 98 5.93 -26.06 15.86
CA VAL A 98 6.37 -27.41 16.24
C VAL A 98 7.79 -27.42 16.83
N GLN A 99 8.74 -26.73 16.21
CA GLN A 99 10.16 -26.87 16.56
C GLN A 99 10.63 -25.92 17.67
N ILE A 100 10.09 -24.69 17.73
CA ILE A 100 10.65 -23.65 18.60
C ILE A 100 10.23 -23.82 20.08
N PRO A 101 9.01 -24.25 20.44
CA PRO A 101 8.63 -24.42 21.85
C PRO A 101 9.51 -25.42 22.62
N SER A 102 9.89 -26.54 21.99
CA SER A 102 10.79 -27.52 22.61
C SER A 102 12.18 -26.92 22.84
N PHE A 103 12.70 -26.15 21.88
CA PHE A 103 13.95 -25.42 22.03
C PHE A 103 13.87 -24.35 23.12
N LEU A 104 12.79 -23.58 23.19
CA LEU A 104 12.57 -22.57 24.24
C LEU A 104 12.47 -23.19 25.64
N GLY A 105 11.84 -24.36 25.76
CA GLY A 105 11.82 -25.12 27.02
C GLY A 105 13.22 -25.55 27.46
N ALA A 106 14.02 -26.10 26.54
CA ALA A 106 15.42 -26.46 26.84
C ALA A 106 16.28 -25.23 27.15
N LEU A 107 16.08 -24.12 26.44
CA LEU A 107 16.75 -22.84 26.68
C LEU A 107 16.43 -22.32 28.10
N ARG A 108 15.16 -22.39 28.52
CA ARG A 108 14.72 -22.00 29.86
C ARG A 108 15.50 -22.74 30.94
N ILE A 109 15.61 -24.06 30.83
CA ILE A 109 16.31 -24.89 31.82
C ILE A 109 17.79 -24.51 31.89
N LYS A 110 18.46 -24.36 30.74
CA LYS A 110 19.86 -23.94 30.71
C LYS A 110 20.07 -22.53 31.26
N LEU A 111 19.17 -21.59 30.94
CA LEU A 111 19.21 -20.24 31.49
C LEU A 111 19.03 -20.25 33.01
N GLN A 112 18.11 -21.08 33.54
CA GLN A 112 17.93 -21.22 34.99
C GLN A 112 19.19 -21.76 35.65
N GLN A 113 19.82 -22.79 35.08
CA GLN A 113 21.07 -23.35 35.59
C GLN A 113 22.19 -22.30 35.59
N PHE A 114 22.31 -21.52 34.52
CA PHE A 114 23.30 -20.45 34.42
C PHE A 114 23.08 -19.34 35.45
N ILE A 115 21.83 -18.91 35.66
CA ILE A 115 21.50 -17.90 36.68
C ILE A 115 21.81 -18.43 38.08
N ASN A 116 21.47 -19.68 38.38
CA ASN A 116 21.78 -20.28 39.68
C ASN A 116 23.30 -20.31 39.93
N LEU A 117 24.11 -20.66 38.92
CA LEU A 117 25.57 -20.61 39.00
C LEU A 117 26.11 -19.19 39.22
N LEU A 118 25.55 -18.18 38.53
CA LEU A 118 25.92 -16.79 38.74
C LEU A 118 25.56 -16.31 40.15
N ILE A 119 24.40 -16.69 40.68
CA ILE A 119 23.99 -16.34 42.04
C ILE A 119 24.98 -16.94 43.05
N ILE A 120 25.34 -18.21 42.90
CA ILE A 120 26.35 -18.86 43.76
C ILE A 120 27.70 -18.12 43.66
N PHE A 121 28.14 -17.77 42.45
CA PHE A 121 29.40 -17.03 42.26
C PHE A 121 29.37 -15.63 42.89
N ILE A 122 28.25 -14.91 42.78
CA ILE A 122 28.08 -13.58 43.39
C ILE A 122 28.07 -13.68 44.91
N ILE A 123 27.30 -14.62 45.48
CA ILE A 123 27.23 -14.84 46.93
C ILE A 123 28.61 -15.23 47.49
N GLN A 124 29.35 -16.09 46.77
CA GLN A 124 30.68 -16.52 47.19
C GLN A 124 31.75 -15.43 47.08
N SER A 125 31.51 -14.38 46.30
CA SER A 125 32.38 -13.20 46.24
C SER A 125 32.17 -12.23 47.41
N ASP A 126 31.05 -12.30 48.13
CA ASP A 126 30.67 -11.28 49.11
C ASP A 126 30.95 -11.66 50.59
N TYR A 127 30.98 -12.94 51.02
CA TYR A 127 31.34 -13.29 52.42
C TYR A 127 31.97 -14.69 52.63
N ASN A 128 32.86 -14.77 53.64
CA ASN A 128 33.47 -15.99 54.19
C ASN A 128 32.43 -17.01 54.67
N LEU A 129 32.72 -18.29 54.39
CA LEU A 129 32.29 -19.52 55.08
C LEU A 129 31.38 -19.34 56.31
N GLN A 130 30.08 -19.56 56.16
CA GLN A 130 29.34 -20.70 56.75
C GLN A 130 27.83 -20.54 56.58
N GLU A 131 27.20 -21.67 56.23
CA GLU A 131 25.76 -21.95 56.26
C GLU A 131 24.84 -21.18 55.31
N ILE A 132 24.80 -21.60 54.04
CA ILE A 132 23.57 -21.58 53.23
C ILE A 132 23.58 -22.81 52.30
N GLU A 133 23.52 -24.01 52.86
CA GLU A 133 22.85 -25.13 52.18
C GLU A 133 21.34 -24.95 52.43
N ASP A 134 20.52 -25.13 51.40
CA ASP A 134 19.04 -25.09 51.41
C ASP A 134 18.29 -23.78 51.15
N SER A 135 18.89 -22.78 50.48
CA SER A 135 18.09 -21.79 49.75
C SER A 135 18.22 -21.98 48.24
N SER A 136 17.54 -23.00 47.70
CA SER A 136 17.23 -23.05 46.26
C SER A 136 16.48 -21.76 45.92
N SER A 137 17.16 -20.83 45.25
CA SER A 137 16.63 -19.50 44.91
C SER A 137 15.20 -19.57 44.34
N ASP A 138 14.24 -18.97 45.05
CA ASP A 138 12.80 -18.82 44.75
C ASP A 138 12.48 -17.98 43.49
N PHE A 139 13.42 -17.85 42.56
CA PHE A 139 13.26 -17.06 41.33
C PHE A 139 13.26 -17.94 40.08
N PRO A 140 12.13 -18.60 39.77
CA PRO A 140 11.97 -19.32 38.51
C PRO A 140 11.81 -18.34 37.35
N ILE A 141 12.60 -18.52 36.29
CA ILE A 141 12.39 -17.80 35.03
C ILE A 141 10.99 -18.13 34.50
N PRO A 142 10.18 -17.14 34.08
CA PRO A 142 8.86 -17.37 33.52
C PRO A 142 8.92 -18.22 32.23
N ASP A 143 7.82 -18.90 31.92
CA ASP A 143 7.74 -19.77 30.74
C ASP A 143 7.82 -18.96 29.43
N LEU A 144 8.93 -19.11 28.70
CA LEU A 144 9.17 -18.40 27.42
C LEU A 144 8.23 -18.84 26.27
N VAL A 145 7.55 -19.98 26.42
CA VAL A 145 6.67 -20.53 25.37
C VAL A 145 5.41 -19.69 25.20
N ARG A 146 4.83 -19.19 26.30
CA ARG A 146 3.60 -18.39 26.28
C ARG A 146 3.74 -17.07 25.50
N PRO A 147 4.72 -16.18 25.80
CA PRO A 147 4.88 -14.93 25.07
C PRO A 147 5.24 -15.17 23.60
N TYR A 148 5.95 -16.27 23.30
CA TYR A 148 6.27 -16.67 21.93
C TYR A 148 5.02 -17.03 21.10
N LEU A 149 4.08 -17.81 21.65
CA LEU A 149 2.83 -18.15 20.94
C LEU A 149 1.96 -16.91 20.68
N ILE A 150 1.89 -16.00 21.66
CA ILE A 150 1.20 -14.70 21.49
C ILE A 150 1.88 -13.88 20.39
N ALA A 151 3.21 -13.88 20.35
CA ALA A 151 3.97 -13.16 19.33
C ALA A 151 3.72 -13.68 17.91
N ILE A 152 3.64 -15.00 17.70
CA ILE A 152 3.30 -15.56 16.38
C ILE A 152 1.88 -15.15 15.97
N PHE A 153 0.91 -15.28 16.87
CA PHE A 153 -0.49 -14.97 16.56
C PHE A 153 -0.69 -13.50 16.23
N THR A 154 -0.09 -12.60 17.03
CA THR A 154 -0.11 -11.16 16.78
C THR A 154 0.61 -10.79 15.49
N ALA A 155 1.75 -11.40 15.18
CA ALA A 155 2.45 -11.19 13.91
C ALA A 155 1.57 -11.54 12.70
N LEU A 156 0.81 -12.64 12.76
CA LEU A 156 -0.11 -13.01 11.68
C LEU A 156 -1.24 -12.00 11.51
N ILE A 157 -1.83 -11.51 12.61
CA ILE A 157 -2.87 -10.46 12.57
C ILE A 157 -2.30 -9.18 11.96
N VAL A 158 -1.11 -8.76 12.40
CA VAL A 158 -0.44 -7.54 11.93
C VAL A 158 -0.09 -7.62 10.45
N ILE A 159 0.19 -8.81 9.90
CA ILE A 159 0.43 -9.01 8.46
C ILE A 159 -0.88 -9.05 7.67
N PHE A 160 -1.94 -9.62 8.24
CA PHE A 160 -3.23 -9.78 7.56
C PHE A 160 -3.95 -8.44 7.34
N ILE A 161 -3.87 -7.53 8.30
CA ILE A 161 -4.51 -6.19 8.22
C ILE A 161 -3.98 -5.38 7.00
N PRO A 162 -2.66 -5.20 6.79
CA PRO A 162 -2.09 -4.51 5.63
C PRO A 162 -2.37 -5.21 4.29
N ILE A 163 -2.42 -6.54 4.25
CA ILE A 163 -2.69 -7.29 3.00
C ILE A 163 -4.15 -7.11 2.55
N THR A 164 -5.09 -7.06 3.50
CA THR A 164 -6.52 -6.87 3.22
C THR A 164 -6.88 -5.42 2.93
N CYS A 165 -6.12 -4.46 3.48
CA CYS A 165 -6.30 -3.03 3.25
C CYS A 165 -5.76 -2.62 1.86
N PHE A 166 -6.67 -2.30 0.93
CA PHE A 166 -6.37 -2.20 -0.51
C PHE A 166 -5.27 -1.18 -0.90
N ILE A 167 -4.70 -1.46 -2.07
CA ILE A 167 -3.72 -0.72 -2.86
C ILE A 167 -4.15 0.73 -3.10
N LYS A 168 -3.48 1.69 -2.46
CA LYS A 168 -3.48 3.08 -2.91
C LYS A 168 -2.32 3.23 -3.88
N ILE A 169 -2.63 3.41 -5.16
CA ILE A 169 -1.61 3.55 -6.22
C ILE A 169 -0.72 4.77 -5.90
N SER A 170 0.56 4.52 -5.61
CA SER A 170 1.56 5.58 -5.51
C SER A 170 1.75 6.22 -6.88
N ARG A 171 1.66 7.55 -6.95
CA ARG A 171 1.82 8.34 -8.18
C ARG A 171 3.30 8.60 -8.47
N ARG A 172 4.16 7.59 -8.38
CA ARG A 172 5.53 7.71 -8.87
C ARG A 172 5.53 7.62 -10.39
N VAL A 173 6.31 8.51 -11.00
CA VAL A 173 6.68 8.41 -12.41
C VAL A 173 8.21 8.39 -12.43
N SER A 174 8.81 7.21 -12.61
CA SER A 174 10.21 7.12 -13.05
C SER A 174 10.35 7.70 -14.46
N SER A 175 11.51 8.29 -14.76
CA SER A 175 11.73 9.01 -16.01
C SER A 175 12.05 8.11 -17.20
N ARG A 176 12.55 6.87 -16.96
CA ARG A 176 12.99 5.96 -18.03
C ARG A 176 12.19 4.66 -18.04
N ASN A 177 11.84 4.21 -19.25
CA ASN A 177 11.11 2.96 -19.46
C ASN A 177 11.93 1.70 -19.10
N ILE A 178 13.26 1.79 -19.17
CA ILE A 178 14.17 0.69 -18.82
C ILE A 178 14.07 0.39 -17.32
N ASP A 179 14.01 1.45 -16.51
CA ASP A 179 13.94 1.33 -15.05
C ASP A 179 12.66 0.59 -14.65
N TYR A 180 11.51 0.93 -15.26
CA TYR A 180 10.26 0.20 -15.01
C TYR A 180 10.34 -1.29 -15.36
N ALA A 181 11.03 -1.65 -16.44
CA ALA A 181 11.18 -3.05 -16.84
C ALA A 181 12.08 -3.81 -15.86
N TYR A 182 13.21 -3.20 -15.46
CA TYR A 182 14.12 -3.76 -14.46
C TYR A 182 13.44 -3.94 -13.10
N GLU A 183 12.79 -2.90 -12.60
CA GLU A 183 12.04 -2.90 -11.33
C GLU A 183 10.93 -3.97 -11.31
N ASN A 184 10.21 -4.11 -12.42
CA ASN A 184 9.16 -5.12 -12.56
C ASN A 184 9.67 -6.56 -12.44
N ILE A 185 10.92 -6.85 -12.81
CA ILE A 185 11.50 -8.21 -12.69
C ILE A 185 11.64 -8.59 -11.21
N HIS A 186 12.13 -7.67 -10.37
CA HIS A 186 12.43 -7.93 -8.96
C HIS A 186 11.21 -7.89 -8.02
N PHE A 187 10.08 -7.33 -8.47
CA PHE A 187 8.86 -7.15 -7.66
C PHE A 187 8.44 -8.38 -6.83
N GLY A 188 8.36 -9.55 -7.46
CA GLY A 188 7.86 -10.76 -6.77
C GLY A 188 8.80 -11.24 -5.65
N GLY A 189 10.11 -11.18 -5.87
CA GLY A 189 11.10 -11.56 -4.87
C GLY A 189 11.10 -10.61 -3.68
N TYR A 190 11.09 -9.29 -3.95
CA TYR A 190 11.01 -8.30 -2.89
C TYR A 190 9.72 -8.46 -2.08
N LEU A 191 8.56 -8.66 -2.69
CA LEU A 191 7.33 -8.80 -1.90
C LEU A 191 7.40 -10.00 -0.92
N ILE A 192 7.88 -11.15 -1.38
CA ILE A 192 8.02 -12.35 -0.54
C ILE A 192 9.03 -12.09 0.59
N SER A 193 10.21 -11.56 0.27
CA SER A 193 11.27 -11.32 1.25
C SER A 193 10.87 -10.29 2.31
N TYR A 194 10.21 -9.20 1.92
CA TYR A 194 9.79 -8.16 2.85
C TYR A 194 8.70 -8.65 3.81
N VAL A 195 7.72 -9.43 3.31
CA VAL A 195 6.69 -10.05 4.17
C VAL A 195 7.31 -11.04 5.14
N LEU A 196 8.28 -11.85 4.70
CA LEU A 196 9.00 -12.79 5.55
C LEU A 196 9.78 -12.07 6.66
N TRP A 197 10.56 -11.05 6.31
CA TRP A 197 11.31 -10.27 7.30
C TRP A 197 10.40 -9.54 8.27
N CYS A 198 9.29 -8.99 7.79
CA CYS A 198 8.29 -8.34 8.62
C CYS A 198 7.67 -9.34 9.62
N TYR A 199 7.37 -10.58 9.20
CA TYR A 199 6.91 -11.64 10.11
C TYR A 199 7.92 -11.94 11.22
N ILE A 200 9.20 -12.14 10.86
CA ILE A 200 10.25 -12.44 11.83
C ILE A 200 10.45 -11.27 12.80
N LEU A 201 10.54 -10.04 12.30
CA LEU A 201 10.78 -8.86 13.13
C LEU A 201 9.61 -8.57 14.07
N VAL A 202 8.36 -8.63 13.59
CA VAL A 202 7.19 -8.41 14.44
C VAL A 202 7.12 -9.49 15.52
N ALA A 203 7.30 -10.77 15.17
CA ALA A 203 7.32 -11.84 16.17
C ALA A 203 8.45 -11.65 17.19
N PHE A 204 9.64 -11.24 16.76
CA PHE A 204 10.77 -10.97 17.65
C PHE A 204 10.50 -9.82 18.62
N PHE A 205 10.01 -8.67 18.15
CA PHE A 205 9.72 -7.53 19.01
C PHE A 205 8.55 -7.80 19.96
N VAL A 206 7.48 -8.46 19.51
CA VAL A 206 6.37 -8.82 20.39
C VAL A 206 6.81 -9.86 21.43
N MET A 207 7.67 -10.80 21.05
CA MET A 207 8.24 -11.77 21.99
C MET A 207 9.08 -11.07 23.07
N ILE A 208 9.95 -10.11 22.70
CA ILE A 208 10.71 -9.32 23.67
C ILE A 208 9.77 -8.58 24.63
N ILE A 209 8.75 -7.91 24.10
CA ILE A 209 7.77 -7.18 24.91
C ILE A 209 7.02 -8.15 25.84
N GLY A 210 6.61 -9.31 25.35
CA GLY A 210 5.95 -10.35 26.13
C GLY A 210 6.83 -10.88 27.27
N VAL A 211 8.09 -11.20 26.99
CA VAL A 211 9.05 -11.64 28.01
C VAL A 211 9.30 -10.55 29.05
N MET A 212 9.40 -9.28 28.64
CA MET A 212 9.55 -8.16 29.59
C MET A 212 8.34 -8.04 30.51
N ILE A 213 7.12 -8.17 29.97
CA ILE A 213 5.89 -8.16 30.76
C ILE A 213 5.87 -9.35 31.74
N ASP A 214 6.22 -10.55 31.29
CA ASP A 214 6.23 -11.75 32.13
C ASP A 214 7.28 -11.66 33.27
N ILE A 215 8.45 -11.06 33.00
CA ILE A 215 9.45 -10.76 34.04
C ILE A 215 8.89 -9.75 35.03
N ILE A 216 8.28 -8.65 34.56
CA ILE A 216 7.72 -7.63 35.45
C ILE A 216 6.68 -8.22 36.41
N ILE A 217 5.82 -9.10 35.90
CA ILE A 217 4.76 -9.75 36.68
C ILE A 217 5.37 -10.76 37.66
N THR A 218 6.23 -11.66 37.20
CA THR A 218 6.84 -12.72 38.03
C THR A 218 7.67 -12.15 39.17
N TYR A 219 8.46 -11.09 38.91
CA TYR A 219 9.34 -10.50 39.91
C TYR A 219 8.66 -9.45 40.81
N GLY A 220 7.35 -9.21 40.63
CA GLY A 220 6.63 -8.22 41.44
C GLY A 220 7.14 -6.78 41.30
N MET A 221 7.92 -6.49 40.25
CA MET A 221 8.47 -5.16 39.94
C MET A 221 7.39 -4.14 39.54
N VAL A 222 6.13 -4.56 39.54
CA VAL A 222 4.95 -3.72 39.33
C VAL A 222 4.97 -2.48 40.24
N ARG A 223 5.38 -2.62 41.50
CA ARG A 223 5.47 -1.47 42.43
C ARG A 223 6.54 -0.46 42.02
N PHE A 224 7.67 -0.93 41.48
CA PHE A 224 8.73 -0.06 40.97
C PHE A 224 8.27 0.69 39.72
N ILE A 225 7.60 0.00 38.79
CA ILE A 225 7.01 0.62 37.61
C ILE A 225 5.92 1.60 37.99
N GLU A 226 5.05 1.26 38.95
CA GLU A 226 4.02 2.16 39.46
C GLU A 226 4.65 3.43 40.04
N ALA A 227 5.75 3.33 40.78
CA ALA A 227 6.48 4.48 41.31
C ALA A 227 7.07 5.37 40.19
N ILE A 228 7.64 4.76 39.14
CA ILE A 228 8.12 5.49 37.95
C ILE A 228 6.96 6.17 37.23
N LEU A 229 5.88 5.43 36.99
CA LEU A 229 4.72 5.91 36.25
C LEU A 229 4.03 7.05 36.99
N LYS A 230 3.92 6.98 38.33
CA LYS A 230 3.43 8.08 39.17
C LYS A 230 4.26 9.36 39.02
N LYS A 231 5.56 9.27 38.74
CA LYS A 231 6.43 10.44 38.47
C LYS A 231 6.27 10.96 37.03
N ILE A 232 6.08 10.07 36.05
CA ILE A 232 5.98 10.44 34.63
C ILE A 232 4.59 10.96 34.24
N ILE A 233 3.50 10.40 34.82
CA ILE A 233 2.12 10.76 34.48
C ILE A 233 1.85 12.26 34.64
N PRO A 234 2.22 12.94 35.75
CA PRO A 234 2.00 14.38 35.91
C PRO A 234 2.68 15.20 34.81
N LEU A 235 3.90 14.82 34.41
CA LEU A 235 4.64 15.48 33.34
C LEU A 235 3.91 15.34 31.99
N LEU A 236 3.43 14.14 31.66
CA LEU A 236 2.69 13.90 30.42
C LEU A 236 1.32 14.61 30.42
N LEU A 237 0.63 14.61 31.56
CA LEU A 237 -0.66 15.27 31.72
C LEU A 237 -0.52 16.79 31.59
N PHE A 238 0.53 17.37 32.17
CA PHE A 238 0.85 18.79 31.98
C PHE A 238 1.14 19.12 30.51
N ALA A 239 1.89 18.27 29.81
CA ALA A 239 2.14 18.44 28.38
C ALA A 239 0.85 18.42 27.54
N ILE A 240 -0.05 17.47 27.81
CA ILE A 240 -1.37 17.40 27.15
C ILE A 240 -2.20 18.65 27.47
N PHE A 241 -2.27 19.03 28.75
CA PHE A 241 -2.99 20.22 29.19
C PHE A 241 -2.51 21.49 28.46
N GLN A 242 -1.19 21.67 28.35
CA GLN A 242 -0.60 22.81 27.66
C GLN A 242 -1.00 22.86 26.17
N VAL A 243 -0.96 21.72 25.46
CA VAL A 243 -1.41 21.65 24.06
C VAL A 243 -2.88 22.06 23.92
N TYR A 244 -3.74 21.62 24.84
CA TYR A 244 -5.16 21.99 24.82
C TYR A 244 -5.39 23.47 25.13
N ILE A 245 -4.71 24.03 26.14
CA ILE A 245 -4.78 25.47 26.46
C ILE A 245 -4.32 26.30 25.25
N ASN A 246 -3.21 25.94 24.62
CA ASN A 246 -2.71 26.63 23.44
C ASN A 246 -3.74 26.60 22.28
N LYS A 247 -4.42 25.48 22.09
CA LYS A 247 -5.47 25.33 21.07
C LYS A 247 -6.72 26.17 21.39
N ILE A 248 -7.15 26.19 22.65
CA ILE A 248 -8.29 27.01 23.11
C ILE A 248 -7.97 28.50 22.96
N LEU A 249 -6.80 28.95 23.42
CA LEU A 249 -6.37 30.33 23.26
C LEU A 249 -6.23 30.72 21.78
N ALA A 250 -5.69 29.84 20.95
CA ALA A 250 -5.62 30.06 19.51
C ALA A 250 -7.00 30.26 18.89
N GLN A 251 -7.98 29.44 19.27
CA GLN A 251 -9.33 29.50 18.72
C GLN A 251 -10.11 30.73 19.18
N TYR A 252 -10.09 31.05 20.47
CA TYR A 252 -10.96 32.07 21.06
C TYR A 252 -10.32 33.46 21.19
N VAL A 253 -9.00 33.54 21.37
CA VAL A 253 -8.31 34.82 21.66
C VAL A 253 -7.56 35.34 20.42
N PHE A 254 -6.87 34.46 19.70
CA PHE A 254 -5.98 34.86 18.60
C PHE A 254 -6.67 34.91 17.23
N LEU A 255 -7.46 33.89 16.87
CA LEU A 255 -8.11 33.83 15.55
C LEU A 255 -9.42 34.62 15.46
N GLN A 256 -9.74 35.05 14.24
CA GLN A 256 -11.04 35.60 13.86
C GLN A 256 -12.09 34.51 13.71
N GLN A 257 -13.33 34.81 14.14
CA GLN A 257 -14.50 33.93 13.97
C GLN A 257 -14.26 32.48 14.44
N GLY A 258 -13.52 32.28 15.52
CA GLY A 258 -13.38 30.96 16.15
C GLY A 258 -12.69 29.89 15.29
N GLY A 259 -11.95 30.27 14.23
CA GLY A 259 -11.24 29.33 13.36
C GLY A 259 -11.72 29.27 11.91
N ASP A 260 -12.83 29.92 11.57
CA ASP A 260 -13.41 29.84 10.22
C ASP A 260 -12.55 30.55 9.16
N ILE A 261 -11.83 31.59 9.57
CA ILE A 261 -10.90 32.34 8.71
C ILE A 261 -9.52 32.36 9.37
N LEU A 262 -8.47 32.01 8.62
CA LEU A 262 -7.08 32.10 9.08
C LEU A 262 -6.61 33.56 9.09
N SER A 263 -7.14 34.34 10.04
CA SER A 263 -6.80 35.75 10.24
C SER A 263 -6.70 36.05 11.74
N ILE A 264 -5.72 36.86 12.13
CA ILE A 264 -5.37 37.10 13.54
C ILE A 264 -6.01 38.41 14.01
N ASN A 265 -6.76 38.38 15.11
CA ASN A 265 -7.36 39.56 15.74
C ASN A 265 -6.35 40.37 16.57
N HIS A 266 -5.75 39.74 17.59
CA HIS A 266 -4.92 40.43 18.58
C HIS A 266 -3.45 40.07 18.43
N ARG A 267 -2.81 40.56 17.36
CA ARG A 267 -1.41 40.23 17.03
C ARG A 267 -0.43 40.53 18.18
N ARG A 268 -0.61 41.63 18.92
CA ARG A 268 0.28 42.00 20.05
C ARG A 268 0.22 40.99 21.20
N ILE A 269 -0.98 40.57 21.59
CA ILE A 269 -1.19 39.60 22.68
C ILE A 269 -0.60 38.24 22.28
N MET A 270 -0.79 37.82 21.03
CA MET A 270 -0.19 36.59 20.51
C MET A 270 1.34 36.59 20.63
N MET A 271 2.01 37.71 20.33
CA MET A 271 3.46 37.81 20.44
C MET A 271 3.96 37.74 21.89
N ILE A 272 3.27 38.40 22.83
CA ILE A 272 3.58 38.33 24.27
C ILE A 272 3.39 36.89 24.77
N PHE A 273 2.28 36.25 24.38
CA PHE A 273 2.00 34.87 24.74
C PHE A 273 3.06 33.91 24.21
N LEU A 274 3.45 34.03 22.94
CA LEU A 274 4.51 33.22 22.33
C LEU A 274 5.85 33.38 23.07
N TYR A 275 6.20 34.61 23.49
CA TYR A 275 7.42 34.85 24.25
C TYR A 275 7.45 34.10 25.59
N PHE A 276 6.35 34.14 26.36
CA PHE A 276 6.27 33.42 27.63
C PHE A 276 6.13 31.91 27.45
N ASN A 277 5.36 31.46 26.45
CA ASN A 277 5.13 30.03 26.19
C ASN A 277 6.34 29.34 25.54
N PHE A 278 7.33 30.09 25.05
CA PHE A 278 8.54 29.58 24.39
C PHE A 278 9.25 28.48 25.20
N PHE A 279 9.46 28.71 26.51
CA PHE A 279 10.15 27.73 27.36
C PHE A 279 9.36 26.44 27.52
N LEU A 280 8.03 26.54 27.67
CA LEU A 280 7.17 25.37 27.79
C LEU A 280 7.08 24.61 26.46
N ASP A 281 7.02 25.31 25.32
CA ASP A 281 7.06 24.70 23.99
C ASP A 281 8.39 23.98 23.71
N ALA A 282 9.51 24.47 24.23
CA ALA A 282 10.79 23.78 24.13
C ALA A 282 10.75 22.40 24.82
N PHE A 283 10.14 22.30 26.01
CA PHE A 283 9.93 21.01 26.68
C PHE A 283 8.99 20.09 25.91
N LEU A 284 7.88 20.61 25.37
CA LEU A 284 7.00 19.84 24.47
C LEU A 284 7.76 19.34 23.23
N GLY A 285 8.68 20.14 22.69
CA GLY A 285 9.54 19.77 21.58
C GLY A 285 10.42 18.55 21.86
N LEU A 286 10.94 18.41 23.08
CA LEU A 286 11.70 17.23 23.50
C LEU A 286 10.83 15.97 23.52
N ILE A 287 9.65 16.05 24.16
CA ILE A 287 8.70 14.93 24.23
C ILE A 287 8.25 14.54 22.80
N SER A 288 7.89 15.52 21.97
CA SER A 288 7.49 15.29 20.57
C SER A 288 8.60 14.64 19.75
N SER A 289 9.87 14.92 20.04
CA SER A 289 11.01 14.32 19.33
C SER A 289 11.14 12.83 19.63
N ILE A 290 10.93 12.43 20.89
CA ILE A 290 10.91 11.01 21.29
C ILE A 290 9.73 10.28 20.63
N ILE A 291 8.53 10.86 20.70
CA ILE A 291 7.33 10.29 20.07
C ILE A 291 7.53 10.12 18.55
N ARG A 292 8.19 11.09 17.89
CA ARG A 292 8.52 11.02 16.46
C ARG A 292 9.39 9.81 16.14
N VAL A 293 10.44 9.57 16.92
CA VAL A 293 11.33 8.40 16.72
C VAL A 293 10.55 7.10 16.92
N LEU A 294 9.80 6.99 18.02
CA LEU A 294 9.01 5.78 18.33
C LEU A 294 7.96 5.48 17.24
N THR A 295 7.23 6.50 16.79
CA THR A 295 6.20 6.34 15.75
C THR A 295 6.81 5.94 14.41
N ASN A 296 7.98 6.48 14.06
CA ASN A 296 8.70 6.08 12.84
C ASN A 296 9.23 4.65 12.92
N MET A 297 9.72 4.21 14.08
CA MET A 297 10.17 2.82 14.27
C MET A 297 9.00 1.83 14.15
N ILE A 298 7.90 2.10 14.87
CA ILE A 298 6.70 1.24 14.84
C ILE A 298 6.08 1.25 13.43
N GLY A 299 5.92 2.43 12.83
CA GLY A 299 5.41 2.60 11.48
C GLY A 299 6.28 1.86 10.46
N GLY A 300 7.61 1.98 10.56
CA GLY A 300 8.54 1.31 9.67
C GLY A 300 8.39 -0.21 9.68
N ILE A 301 8.25 -0.82 10.87
CA ILE A 301 8.05 -2.27 11.01
C ILE A 301 6.70 -2.70 10.41
N ILE A 302 5.61 -2.00 10.73
CA ILE A 302 4.26 -2.35 10.25
C ILE A 302 4.15 -2.19 8.73
N TYR A 303 4.69 -1.08 8.19
CA TYR A 303 4.63 -0.80 6.75
C TYR A 303 5.65 -1.60 5.93
N MET A 304 6.66 -2.23 6.55
CA MET A 304 7.63 -3.07 5.83
C MET A 304 6.98 -4.20 5.03
N CYS A 305 5.89 -4.76 5.55
CA CYS A 305 5.10 -5.79 4.87
C CYS A 305 4.43 -5.30 3.56
N ARG A 306 4.31 -3.99 3.34
CA ARG A 306 3.68 -3.39 2.16
C ARG A 306 4.72 -2.74 1.26
N LEU A 307 4.66 -3.04 -0.03
CA LEU A 307 5.48 -2.34 -1.04
C LEU A 307 4.80 -1.09 -1.62
N ASP A 308 3.49 -0.90 -1.38
CA ASP A 308 2.73 0.25 -1.91
C ASP A 308 3.16 1.56 -1.26
N CYS A 309 3.66 1.50 -0.02
CA CYS A 309 4.07 2.64 0.77
C CYS A 309 5.57 2.56 0.99
N SER A 310 6.27 3.64 0.67
CA SER A 310 7.65 3.79 1.10
C SER A 310 7.67 4.08 2.61
N SER A 311 8.47 3.31 3.33
CA SER A 311 8.79 3.59 4.74
C SER A 311 9.58 4.90 4.85
N MET A 312 10.34 5.22 3.80
CA MET A 312 11.11 6.44 3.71
C MET A 312 10.24 7.66 3.35
N GLY A 313 10.65 8.85 3.80
CA GLY A 313 9.97 10.10 3.45
C GLY A 313 9.94 10.37 1.94
N ARG A 314 8.95 11.14 1.47
CA ARG A 314 8.66 11.39 0.04
C ARG A 314 9.85 11.78 -0.85
N LYS A 315 10.85 12.48 -0.29
CA LYS A 315 12.05 12.88 -1.04
C LYS A 315 13.05 11.74 -1.26
N LEU A 316 13.04 10.76 -0.37
CA LEU A 316 13.97 9.63 -0.34
C LEU A 316 13.29 8.32 -0.74
N GLU A 317 12.03 8.39 -1.19
CA GLU A 317 11.28 7.27 -1.74
C GLU A 317 12.09 6.55 -2.83
N THR A 318 12.92 7.27 -3.60
CA THR A 318 13.69 6.73 -4.73
C THR A 318 14.82 5.81 -4.32
N LEU A 319 15.28 5.92 -3.07
CA LEU A 319 16.29 5.02 -2.51
C LEU A 319 15.69 3.69 -2.07
N GLU A 320 14.37 3.61 -1.93
CA GLU A 320 13.69 2.41 -1.47
C GLU A 320 13.38 1.48 -2.66
N ALA A 321 14.15 0.39 -2.75
CA ALA A 321 14.02 -0.60 -3.81
C ALA A 321 12.63 -1.27 -3.84
N GLY A 322 12.02 -1.51 -2.67
CA GLY A 322 10.70 -2.13 -2.56
C GLY A 322 9.59 -1.30 -3.23
N SER A 323 9.51 -0.01 -2.88
CA SER A 323 8.54 0.92 -3.48
C SER A 323 8.81 1.14 -4.98
N SER A 324 10.08 1.19 -5.40
CA SER A 324 10.42 1.28 -6.83
C SER A 324 9.96 0.05 -7.61
N ALA A 325 10.24 -1.15 -7.11
CA ALA A 325 9.82 -2.41 -7.73
C ALA A 325 8.30 -2.50 -7.89
N TYR A 326 7.55 -2.04 -6.89
CA TYR A 326 6.10 -1.95 -6.96
C TYR A 326 5.62 -0.97 -8.04
N CYS A 327 6.23 0.22 -8.12
CA CYS A 327 5.88 1.21 -9.14
C CYS A 327 6.17 0.68 -10.55
N GLY A 328 7.35 0.09 -10.78
CA GLY A 328 7.69 -0.58 -12.04
C GLY A 328 6.70 -1.66 -12.41
N PHE A 329 6.31 -2.51 -11.45
CA PHE A 329 5.29 -3.53 -11.65
C PHE A 329 3.93 -2.95 -12.10
N ILE A 330 3.41 -1.94 -11.40
CA ILE A 330 2.12 -1.32 -11.74
C ILE A 330 2.17 -0.64 -13.10
N HIS A 331 3.23 0.10 -13.42
CA HIS A 331 3.37 0.74 -14.74
C HIS A 331 3.44 -0.29 -15.87
N MET A 332 4.15 -1.40 -15.66
CA MET A 332 4.24 -2.47 -16.65
C MET A 332 2.88 -3.16 -16.87
N GLU A 333 2.15 -3.48 -15.80
CA GLU A 333 0.81 -4.06 -15.88
C GLU A 333 -0.18 -3.09 -16.54
N CYS A 334 -0.15 -1.80 -16.20
CA CYS A 334 -0.98 -0.79 -16.85
C CYS A 334 -0.65 -0.65 -18.34
N ALA A 335 0.63 -0.68 -18.73
CA ALA A 335 1.03 -0.57 -20.14
C ALA A 335 0.55 -1.76 -21.00
N HIS A 336 0.59 -2.98 -20.45
CA HIS A 336 0.26 -4.20 -21.21
C HIS A 336 -1.18 -4.67 -21.06
N ARG A 337 -1.80 -4.47 -19.90
CA ARG A 337 -3.07 -5.09 -19.51
C ARG A 337 -4.15 -4.06 -19.15
N HIS A 338 -4.06 -2.85 -19.70
CA HIS A 338 -5.10 -1.85 -19.48
C HIS A 338 -6.47 -2.37 -19.97
N PRO A 339 -7.52 -2.44 -19.11
CA PRO A 339 -8.80 -3.06 -19.47
C PRO A 339 -9.47 -2.37 -20.65
N ILE A 340 -9.41 -1.03 -20.71
CA ILE A 340 -9.97 -0.25 -21.84
C ILE A 340 -9.23 -0.56 -23.15
N LEU A 341 -7.91 -0.75 -23.11
CA LEU A 341 -7.11 -1.01 -24.32
C LEU A 341 -7.40 -2.43 -24.85
N LEU A 342 -7.48 -3.41 -23.94
CA LEU A 342 -7.85 -4.79 -24.28
C LEU A 342 -9.25 -4.85 -24.88
N TYR A 343 -10.23 -4.18 -24.24
CA TYR A 343 -11.60 -4.10 -24.76
C TYR A 343 -11.63 -3.42 -26.13
N PHE A 344 -10.98 -2.27 -26.29
CA PHE A 344 -10.94 -1.55 -27.57
C PHE A 344 -10.30 -2.38 -28.70
N THR A 345 -9.15 -3.00 -28.44
CA THR A 345 -8.47 -3.85 -29.44
C THR A 345 -9.28 -5.10 -29.77
N SER A 346 -10.00 -5.66 -28.80
CA SER A 346 -10.89 -6.80 -29.02
C SER A 346 -12.09 -6.46 -29.92
N ILE A 347 -12.67 -5.26 -29.78
CA ILE A 347 -13.72 -4.75 -30.68
C ILE A 347 -13.18 -4.59 -32.10
N LEU A 348 -12.00 -3.98 -32.23
CA LEU A 348 -11.37 -3.79 -33.55
C LEU A 348 -11.05 -5.12 -34.23
N LEU A 349 -10.58 -6.12 -33.48
CA LEU A 349 -10.32 -7.46 -34.00
C LEU A 349 -11.63 -8.15 -34.43
N ARG A 350 -12.70 -8.01 -33.64
CA ARG A 350 -14.04 -8.51 -33.99
C ARG A 350 -14.57 -7.86 -35.27
N GLU A 351 -14.46 -6.54 -35.41
CA GLU A 351 -14.83 -5.81 -36.63
C GLU A 351 -13.98 -6.25 -37.83
N HIS A 352 -12.69 -6.53 -37.65
CA HIS A 352 -11.85 -7.02 -38.74
C HIS A 352 -12.23 -8.44 -39.21
N LEU A 353 -12.66 -9.32 -38.31
CA LEU A 353 -12.98 -10.73 -38.62
C LEU A 353 -14.41 -10.93 -39.10
N TYR A 354 -15.38 -10.23 -38.51
CA TYR A 354 -16.81 -10.39 -38.75
C TYR A 354 -17.48 -9.15 -39.32
N GLY A 355 -16.74 -8.05 -39.51
CA GLY A 355 -17.29 -6.79 -39.97
C GLY A 355 -17.89 -6.91 -41.36
N THR A 356 -19.12 -6.44 -41.49
CA THR A 356 -19.80 -6.29 -42.76
C THR A 356 -19.28 -5.06 -43.51
N SER A 357 -19.34 -5.11 -44.85
CA SER A 357 -18.89 -4.03 -45.71
C SER A 357 -19.56 -2.69 -45.35
N THR A 358 -18.78 -1.61 -45.28
CA THR A 358 -19.29 -0.29 -44.86
C THR A 358 -20.33 0.26 -45.84
N THR A 359 -21.61 0.12 -45.53
CA THR A 359 -22.69 0.75 -46.32
C THR A 359 -22.68 2.28 -46.15
N ARG A 360 -23.23 3.04 -47.12
CA ARG A 360 -23.33 4.51 -47.02
C ARG A 360 -24.05 4.96 -45.73
N SER A 361 -25.11 4.25 -45.35
CA SER A 361 -25.86 4.47 -44.09
C SER A 361 -24.96 4.37 -42.84
N SER A 362 -24.07 3.37 -42.77
CA SER A 362 -23.13 3.22 -41.65
C SER A 362 -22.13 4.37 -41.52
N LYS A 363 -21.77 5.03 -42.64
CA LYS A 363 -20.83 6.18 -42.65
C LYS A 363 -21.51 7.45 -42.15
N ALA A 364 -22.76 7.70 -42.57
CA ALA A 364 -23.54 8.84 -42.10
C ALA A 364 -23.80 8.75 -40.60
N ARG A 365 -24.22 7.58 -40.10
CA ARG A 365 -24.46 7.35 -38.67
C ARG A 365 -23.21 7.60 -37.80
N ARG A 366 -22.04 7.15 -38.24
CA ARG A 366 -20.75 7.43 -37.55
C ARG A 366 -20.40 8.92 -37.51
N LYS A 367 -20.68 9.67 -38.57
CA LYS A 367 -20.48 11.13 -38.59
C LYS A 367 -21.40 11.83 -37.58
N TRP A 368 -22.66 11.42 -37.51
CA TRP A 368 -23.63 11.95 -36.55
C TRP A 368 -23.23 11.65 -35.10
N TYR A 369 -22.84 10.41 -34.78
CA TYR A 369 -22.35 10.08 -33.44
C TYR A 369 -21.13 10.90 -33.04
N LEU A 370 -20.21 11.14 -33.98
CA LEU A 370 -19.06 12.01 -33.72
C LEU A 370 -19.48 13.46 -33.44
N ALA A 371 -20.41 14.01 -34.23
CA ALA A 371 -20.92 15.36 -34.02
C ALA A 371 -21.58 15.47 -32.63
N PHE A 372 -22.45 14.53 -32.28
CA PHE A 372 -23.09 14.45 -30.97
C PHE A 372 -22.07 14.38 -29.82
N PHE A 373 -21.05 13.52 -29.93
CA PHE A 373 -19.99 13.41 -28.93
C PHE A 373 -19.23 14.73 -28.75
N LEU A 374 -18.91 15.43 -29.84
CA LEU A 374 -18.18 16.70 -29.79
C LEU A 374 -19.03 17.84 -29.22
N LEU A 375 -20.34 17.86 -29.49
CA LEU A 375 -21.26 18.84 -28.92
C LEU A 375 -21.34 18.71 -27.39
N ASN A 376 -21.42 17.48 -26.88
CA ASN A 376 -21.47 17.23 -25.44
C ASN A 376 -20.11 17.39 -24.74
N ASN A 377 -19.01 17.49 -25.49
CA ASN A 377 -17.66 17.60 -24.93
C ASN A 377 -16.81 18.65 -25.68
N PRO A 378 -17.06 19.96 -25.46
CA PRO A 378 -16.46 21.03 -26.27
C PRO A 378 -14.93 21.09 -26.20
N THR A 379 -14.33 20.68 -25.07
CA THR A 379 -12.86 20.67 -24.89
C THR A 379 -12.15 19.73 -25.87
N PHE A 380 -12.80 18.64 -26.31
CA PHE A 380 -12.23 17.71 -27.29
C PHE A 380 -12.22 18.30 -28.71
N ILE A 381 -13.03 19.31 -29.02
CA ILE A 381 -13.00 19.99 -30.33
C ILE A 381 -11.63 20.64 -30.52
N TYR A 382 -11.17 21.39 -29.51
CA TYR A 382 -9.87 22.06 -29.54
C TYR A 382 -8.72 21.05 -29.59
N ARG A 383 -8.75 20.03 -28.71
CA ARG A 383 -7.71 18.98 -28.67
C ARG A 383 -7.62 18.21 -29.99
N ARG A 384 -8.76 17.91 -30.62
CA ARG A 384 -8.80 17.23 -31.92
C ARG A 384 -8.19 18.09 -33.03
N LYS A 385 -8.56 19.37 -33.12
CA LYS A 385 -7.97 20.29 -34.11
C LYS A 385 -6.45 20.40 -33.92
N GLY A 386 -6.01 20.59 -32.67
CA GLY A 386 -4.59 20.64 -32.32
C GLY A 386 -3.82 19.34 -32.57
N PHE A 387 -4.45 18.18 -32.39
CA PHE A 387 -3.83 16.90 -32.76
C PHE A 387 -3.65 16.76 -34.27
N LEU A 388 -4.68 17.11 -35.06
CA LEU A 388 -4.63 17.03 -36.52
C LEU A 388 -3.56 17.96 -37.12
N THR A 389 -3.32 19.13 -36.52
CA THR A 389 -2.26 20.05 -36.97
C THR A 389 -0.87 19.52 -36.67
N ARG A 390 -0.68 18.73 -35.59
CA ARG A 390 0.62 18.16 -35.18
C ARG A 390 1.00 16.86 -35.89
N LEU A 391 0.09 16.24 -36.63
CA LEU A 391 0.41 15.01 -37.37
C LEU A 391 1.49 15.25 -38.45
N PRO A 392 2.47 14.34 -38.64
CA PRO A 392 3.47 14.45 -39.69
C PRO A 392 2.82 14.42 -41.09
N MET A 393 3.43 15.11 -42.06
CA MET A 393 2.86 15.30 -43.40
C MET A 393 2.51 13.97 -44.10
N ASN A 394 3.29 12.90 -43.90
CA ASN A 394 3.01 11.57 -44.45
C ASN A 394 1.70 10.96 -43.95
N GLU A 395 1.36 11.14 -42.67
CA GLU A 395 0.10 10.63 -42.11
C GLU A 395 -1.09 11.51 -42.50
N LYS A 396 -0.89 12.84 -42.56
CA LYS A 396 -1.89 13.78 -43.11
C LYS A 396 -2.23 13.43 -44.56
N MET A 397 -1.22 13.17 -45.38
CA MET A 397 -1.38 12.81 -46.78
C MET A 397 -2.11 11.46 -46.94
N MET A 398 -1.81 10.45 -46.12
CA MET A 398 -2.58 9.19 -46.09
C MET A 398 -4.06 9.37 -45.70
N LEU A 399 -4.38 10.26 -44.76
CA LEU A 399 -5.77 10.57 -44.39
C LEU A 399 -6.51 11.29 -45.53
N VAL A 400 -5.83 12.18 -46.25
CA VAL A 400 -6.36 12.89 -47.43
C VAL A 400 -6.58 11.92 -48.61
N ILE A 401 -5.62 11.02 -48.88
CA ILE A 401 -5.75 9.98 -49.91
C ILE A 401 -6.92 9.03 -49.58
N ARG A 402 -7.13 8.68 -48.31
CA ARG A 402 -8.32 7.91 -47.88
C ARG A 402 -9.63 8.66 -48.09
N ARG A 403 -9.66 9.99 -47.86
CA ARG A 403 -10.83 10.83 -48.20
C ARG A 403 -11.12 10.76 -49.70
N LYS A 404 -10.11 10.94 -50.56
CA LYS A 404 -10.25 10.84 -52.03
C LYS A 404 -10.67 9.44 -52.50
N LYS A 405 -10.06 8.35 -52.00
CA LYS A 405 -10.51 6.97 -52.31
C LYS A 405 -11.96 6.70 -51.87
N SER A 406 -12.41 7.31 -50.77
CA SER A 406 -13.81 7.19 -50.33
C SER A 406 -14.81 8.00 -51.18
N GLN A 407 -14.33 9.03 -51.87
CA GLN A 407 -15.10 9.83 -52.84
C GLN A 407 -15.05 9.23 -54.26
N ASN A 408 -13.99 8.51 -54.63
CA ASN A 408 -13.88 7.87 -55.94
C ASN A 408 -14.54 6.47 -56.01
N SER A 409 -14.77 5.81 -54.88
CA SER A 409 -15.64 4.60 -54.77
C SER A 409 -17.13 4.96 -54.70
N VAL A 410 -17.46 6.20 -55.04
CA VAL A 410 -18.81 6.79 -55.03
C VAL A 410 -19.24 7.19 -56.46
N CYS A 411 -18.38 7.00 -57.47
CA CYS A 411 -18.75 6.98 -58.88
C CYS A 411 -18.94 5.54 -59.34
#